data_AF-A0A2T4CW29-F1
#
_entry.id   AF-A0A2T4CW29-F1
#
_cell.length_a   1.000
_cell.length_b   1.000
_cell.length_c   1.000
_cell.angle_alpha   90.00
_cell.angle_beta   90.00
_cell.angle_gamma   90.00
#
_symmetry.space_group_name_H-M   'P 1'
#
loop_
_entity.id
_entity.type
_entity.pdbx_description
1 polymer ?
#
loop_
_entity_poly.entity_id
_entity_poly.type
_entity_poly.pdbx_seq_one_letter_code
_entity_poly.pdbx_strand_id
1 'polypeptide(L)'
;ARNYQSGASSYEIAKEYEKAAELYGKAAELEEEREEKAKFYRRQGTAFLRAEQFSNAADAYLKAIDFGIEEPGPVYMSLAESYFYQSKYPDALRYVLEAKKDRNQARTARSWENYIRSKASNKGVDL
;
A
#
# COMPACT_ATOMS: atom_id res chain seq x y z
N ALA A 1 17.02 -4.03 -12.19
CA ALA A 1 15.86 -4.58 -11.43
C ALA A 1 16.04 -6.02 -10.91
N ARG A 2 16.25 -7.03 -11.77
CA ARG A 2 16.10 -8.47 -11.41
C ARG A 2 16.90 -8.98 -10.19
N ASN A 3 18.18 -8.61 -10.04
CA ASN A 3 18.98 -9.07 -8.88
C ASN A 3 18.46 -8.51 -7.54
N TYR A 4 18.01 -7.25 -7.54
CA TYR A 4 17.39 -6.62 -6.36
C TYR A 4 16.05 -7.27 -6.01
N GLN A 5 15.22 -7.59 -7.01
CA GLN A 5 13.97 -8.32 -6.81
C GLN A 5 14.17 -9.68 -6.15
N SER A 6 15.18 -10.45 -6.59
CA SER A 6 15.48 -11.76 -6.01
C SER A 6 15.90 -11.61 -4.55
N GLY A 7 16.83 -10.70 -4.25
CA GLY A 7 17.25 -10.43 -2.87
C GLY A 7 16.10 -9.94 -1.99
N ALA A 8 15.24 -9.06 -2.50
CA ALA A 8 14.06 -8.58 -1.80
C ALA A 8 13.12 -9.73 -1.43
N SER A 9 12.90 -10.65 -2.37
CA SER A 9 12.02 -11.82 -2.15
C SER A 9 12.61 -12.77 -1.09
N SER A 10 13.94 -12.95 -1.06
CA SER A 10 14.61 -13.73 -0.01
C SER A 10 14.43 -13.10 1.38
N TYR A 11 14.62 -11.79 1.51
CA TYR A 11 14.39 -11.09 2.78
C TYR A 11 12.91 -11.11 3.20
N GLU A 12 11.98 -11.01 2.25
CA GLU A 12 10.54 -11.12 2.53
C GLU A 12 10.19 -12.49 3.11
N ILE A 13 10.74 -13.59 2.57
CA ILE A 13 10.57 -14.95 3.11
C ILE A 13 11.18 -15.07 4.50
N ALA A 14 12.33 -14.44 4.73
CA ALA A 14 12.98 -14.37 6.04
C ALA A 14 12.27 -13.43 7.04
N LYS A 15 11.18 -12.76 6.63
CA LYS A 15 10.45 -11.75 7.40
C LYS A 15 11.28 -10.52 7.78
N GLU A 16 12.36 -10.27 7.06
CA GLU A 16 13.17 -9.05 7.15
C GLU A 16 12.57 -7.97 6.25
N TYR A 17 11.37 -7.50 6.60
CA TYR A 17 10.54 -6.70 5.70
C TYR A 17 11.13 -5.33 5.34
N GLU A 18 11.85 -4.67 6.25
CA GLU A 18 12.51 -3.39 5.96
C GLU A 18 13.57 -3.54 4.86
N LYS A 19 14.44 -4.54 4.96
CA LYS A 19 15.44 -4.85 3.92
C LYS A 19 14.77 -5.26 2.61
N ALA A 20 13.69 -6.03 2.67
CA ALA A 20 12.91 -6.35 1.48
C ALA A 20 12.37 -5.09 0.80
N ALA A 21 11.82 -4.14 1.58
CA ALA A 21 11.30 -2.88 1.07
C ALA A 21 12.40 -2.01 0.41
N GLU A 22 13.58 -1.91 1.03
CA GLU A 22 14.73 -1.21 0.43
C GLU A 22 15.12 -1.79 -0.92
N LEU A 23 15.19 -3.11 -1.03
CA LEU A 23 15.56 -3.78 -2.27
C LEU A 23 14.46 -3.69 -3.34
N TYR A 24 13.18 -3.72 -2.96
CA TYR A 24 12.08 -3.44 -3.91
C TYR A 24 12.15 -1.99 -4.42
N GLY A 25 12.47 -1.02 -3.56
CA GLY A 25 12.68 0.37 -3.98
C GLY A 25 13.81 0.49 -5.01
N LYS A 26 14.96 -0.13 -4.75
CA LYS A 26 16.09 -0.18 -5.70
C LYS A 26 15.72 -0.91 -7.00
N ALA A 27 14.93 -1.98 -6.91
CA ALA A 27 14.44 -2.67 -8.09
C ALA A 27 13.55 -1.76 -8.95
N ALA A 28 12.66 -0.98 -8.32
CA ALA A 28 11.81 0.00 -8.98
C ALA A 28 12.62 1.12 -9.64
N GLU A 29 13.60 1.70 -8.96
CA GLU A 29 14.45 2.78 -9.50
C GLU A 29 15.20 2.37 -10.77
N LEU A 30 15.65 1.11 -10.81
CA LEU A 30 16.39 0.52 -11.93
C LEU A 30 15.51 -0.14 -12.99
N GLU A 31 14.19 -0.09 -12.86
CA GLU A 31 13.26 -0.63 -13.83
C GLU A 31 12.83 0.48 -14.80
N GLU A 32 12.80 0.19 -16.10
CA GLU A 32 12.45 1.16 -17.14
C GLU A 32 10.96 1.08 -17.46
N GLU A 33 10.41 -0.14 -17.45
CA GLU A 33 9.01 -0.38 -17.78
C GLU A 33 8.10 0.14 -16.68
N ARG A 34 7.22 1.07 -17.05
CA ARG A 34 6.36 1.81 -16.12
C ARG A 34 5.50 0.88 -15.26
N GLU A 35 4.94 -0.14 -15.89
CA GLU A 35 4.08 -1.13 -15.25
C GLU A 35 4.86 -2.01 -14.25
N GLU A 36 6.07 -2.44 -14.59
CA GLU A 36 6.93 -3.21 -13.69
C GLU A 36 7.44 -2.35 -12.52
N LYS A 37 7.77 -1.07 -12.78
CA LYS A 37 8.02 -0.06 -11.74
C LYS A 37 6.88 0.00 -10.73
N ALA A 38 5.64 0.07 -11.21
CA ALA A 38 4.45 0.09 -10.37
C ALA A 38 4.34 -1.19 -9.51
N LYS A 39 4.62 -2.36 -10.09
CA LYS A 39 4.63 -3.65 -9.36
C LYS A 39 5.69 -3.68 -8.26
N PHE A 40 6.89 -3.14 -8.50
CA PHE A 40 7.93 -3.05 -7.48
C PHE A 40 7.57 -2.08 -6.36
N TYR A 41 7.03 -0.90 -6.68
CA TYR A 41 6.55 0.04 -5.66
C TYR A 41 5.41 -0.55 -4.83
N ARG A 42 4.50 -1.32 -5.43
CA ARG A 42 3.47 -2.07 -4.69
C ARG A 42 4.09 -3.04 -3.69
N ARG A 43 5.10 -3.83 -4.12
CA ARG A 43 5.80 -4.78 -3.23
C ARG A 43 6.56 -4.07 -2.13
N GLN A 44 7.20 -2.94 -2.43
CA GLN A 44 7.84 -2.07 -1.44
C GLN A 44 6.84 -1.59 -0.38
N GLY A 45 5.67 -1.09 -0.80
CA GLY A 45 4.62 -0.66 0.11
C GLY A 45 4.15 -1.78 1.03
N THR A 46 3.94 -2.98 0.49
CA THR A 46 3.55 -4.16 1.29
C THR A 46 4.62 -4.61 2.27
N ALA A 47 5.89 -4.54 1.89
CA ALA A 47 6.99 -4.83 2.80
C ALA A 47 7.06 -3.79 3.92
N PHE A 48 6.97 -2.49 3.62
CA PHE A 48 6.90 -1.44 4.66
C PHE A 48 5.69 -1.56 5.57
N LEU A 49 4.52 -1.93 5.02
CA LEU A 49 3.31 -2.15 5.82
C LEU A 49 3.51 -3.27 6.84
N ARG A 50 4.13 -4.40 6.42
CA ARG A 50 4.48 -5.50 7.33
C ARG A 50 5.58 -5.17 8.32
N ALA A 51 6.41 -4.18 8.01
CA ALA A 51 7.38 -3.59 8.93
C ALA A 51 6.78 -2.52 9.85
N GLU A 52 5.46 -2.29 9.79
CA GLU A 52 4.74 -1.22 10.52
C GLU A 52 5.24 0.20 10.20
N GLN A 53 5.96 0.37 9.08
CA GLN A 53 6.43 1.67 8.58
C GLN A 53 5.35 2.32 7.71
N PHE A 54 4.24 2.70 8.34
CA PHE A 54 3.01 3.11 7.64
C PHE A 54 3.16 4.32 6.71
N SER A 55 4.02 5.29 7.06
CA SER A 55 4.29 6.44 6.18
C SER A 55 5.00 6.00 4.90
N ASN A 56 6.07 5.21 5.04
CA ASN A 56 6.83 4.68 3.90
C ASN A 56 5.97 3.76 3.03
N ALA A 57 5.08 2.99 3.66
CA ALA A 57 4.10 2.15 2.95
C ALA A 57 3.17 3.01 2.08
N ALA A 58 2.59 4.06 2.64
CA ALA A 58 1.70 4.96 1.93
C ALA A 58 2.40 5.61 0.72
N ASP A 59 3.62 6.12 0.91
CA ASP A 59 4.39 6.76 -0.16
C ASP A 59 4.71 5.79 -1.31
N ALA A 60 5.07 4.54 -0.98
CA ALA A 60 5.34 3.51 -1.98
C ALA A 60 4.07 3.08 -2.73
N TYR A 61 2.93 2.94 -2.04
CA TYR A 61 1.66 2.64 -2.71
C TYR A 61 1.17 3.78 -3.61
N LEU A 62 1.34 5.03 -3.20
CA LEU A 62 1.07 6.19 -4.06
C LEU A 62 1.91 6.15 -5.33
N LYS A 63 3.22 5.88 -5.22
CA LYS A 63 4.07 5.69 -6.40
C LYS A 63 3.56 4.57 -7.30
N ALA A 64 3.12 3.43 -6.74
CA ALA A 64 2.56 2.34 -7.53
C ALA A 64 1.32 2.77 -8.34
N ILE A 65 0.45 3.58 -7.74
CA ILE A 65 -0.72 4.16 -8.41
C ILE A 65 -0.28 5.16 -9.50
N ASP A 66 0.66 6.06 -9.18
CA ASP A 66 1.17 7.06 -10.12
C ASP A 66 1.80 6.41 -11.35
N PHE A 67 2.56 5.32 -11.18
CA PHE A 67 3.14 4.55 -12.26
C PHE A 67 2.14 3.64 -13.00
N GLY A 68 0.87 3.62 -12.59
CA GLY A 68 -0.22 2.99 -13.35
C GLY A 68 -0.32 1.49 -13.14
N ILE A 69 -0.30 1.02 -11.89
CA ILE A 69 -0.57 -0.38 -11.55
C ILE A 69 -1.89 -0.86 -12.18
N GLU A 70 -1.87 -2.04 -12.82
CA GLU A 70 -3.02 -2.61 -13.56
C GLU A 70 -4.23 -2.88 -12.65
N GLU A 71 -3.98 -3.40 -11.45
CA GLU A 71 -5.00 -3.71 -10.45
C GLU A 71 -4.86 -2.77 -9.24
N PRO A 72 -5.40 -1.54 -9.30
CA PRO A 72 -5.22 -0.56 -8.22
C PRO A 72 -6.11 -0.84 -7.01
N GLY A 73 -7.19 -1.63 -7.14
CA GLY A 73 -8.13 -1.93 -6.05
C GLY A 73 -7.45 -2.45 -4.77
N PRO A 74 -6.65 -3.53 -4.84
CA PRO A 74 -5.86 -4.01 -3.69
C PRO A 74 -4.86 -2.98 -3.17
N VAL A 75 -4.26 -2.16 -4.04
CA VAL A 75 -3.30 -1.11 -3.64
C VAL A 75 -4.00 -0.01 -2.83
N TYR A 76 -5.20 0.40 -3.24
CA TYR A 76 -6.02 1.35 -2.50
C TYR A 76 -6.45 0.81 -1.13
N MET A 77 -6.75 -0.49 -1.01
CA MET A 77 -7.02 -1.11 0.30
C MET A 77 -5.82 -0.99 1.24
N SER A 78 -4.62 -1.36 0.78
CA SER A 78 -3.41 -1.28 1.60
C SER A 78 -2.97 0.16 1.88
N LEU A 79 -3.23 1.10 0.96
CA LEU A 79 -3.01 2.52 1.19
C LEU A 79 -3.97 3.07 2.25
N ALA A 80 -5.25 2.70 2.19
CA ALA A 80 -6.24 3.06 3.20
C ALA A 80 -5.86 2.52 4.58
N GLU A 81 -5.41 1.26 4.64
CA GLU A 81 -4.87 0.65 5.87
C GLU A 81 -3.65 1.41 6.42
N SER A 82 -2.70 1.77 5.55
CA SER A 82 -1.51 2.54 5.93
C SER A 82 -1.88 3.90 6.51
N TYR A 83 -2.86 4.60 5.94
CA TYR A 83 -3.35 5.86 6.49
C TYR A 83 -4.15 5.67 7.78
N PHE A 84 -4.94 4.60 7.87
CA PHE A 84 -5.70 4.28 9.06
C PHE A 84 -4.78 4.09 10.29
N TYR A 85 -3.68 3.35 10.14
CA TYR A 85 -2.71 3.18 11.24
C TYR A 85 -1.96 4.46 11.60
N GLN A 86 -1.89 5.44 10.69
CA GLN A 86 -1.41 6.79 10.98
C GLN A 86 -2.47 7.69 11.64
N SER A 87 -3.67 7.16 11.92
CA SER A 87 -4.84 7.95 12.36
C SER A 87 -5.27 9.03 11.36
N LYS A 88 -4.84 8.94 10.10
CA LYS A 88 -5.24 9.83 9.00
C LYS A 88 -6.57 9.34 8.41
N TYR A 89 -7.63 9.42 9.21
CA TYR A 89 -8.93 8.83 8.86
C TYR A 89 -9.58 9.43 7.59
N PRO A 90 -9.48 10.74 7.29
CA PRO A 90 -9.98 11.28 6.03
C PRO A 90 -9.30 10.67 4.80
N ASP A 91 -7.97 10.53 4.83
CA ASP A 91 -7.22 9.89 3.73
C ASP A 91 -7.54 8.39 3.62
N ALA A 92 -7.63 7.70 4.75
CA ALA A 92 -8.04 6.29 4.78
C ALA A 92 -9.44 6.10 4.17
N LEU A 93 -10.39 6.98 4.52
CA LEU A 93 -11.74 6.96 3.96
C LEU A 93 -11.72 7.24 2.46
N ARG A 94 -10.96 8.23 2.00
CA ARG A 94 -10.82 8.53 0.57
C ARG A 94 -10.38 7.29 -0.21
N TYR A 95 -9.32 6.62 0.23
CA TYR A 95 -8.77 5.50 -0.53
C TYR A 95 -9.57 4.20 -0.38
N VAL A 96 -10.25 3.96 0.75
CA VAL A 96 -11.16 2.80 0.83
C VAL A 96 -12.36 2.98 -0.11
N LEU A 97 -12.83 4.21 -0.33
CA LEU A 97 -13.88 4.50 -1.29
C LEU A 97 -13.43 4.32 -2.74
N GLU A 98 -12.16 4.63 -3.06
CA GLU A 98 -11.56 4.28 -4.35
C GLU A 98 -11.49 2.76 -4.54
N ALA A 99 -11.00 2.02 -3.53
CA ALA A 99 -10.99 0.55 -3.56
C ALA A 99 -12.38 -0.04 -3.77
N LYS A 100 -13.42 0.56 -3.17
CA LYS A 100 -14.82 0.09 -3.26
C LYS A 100 -15.38 0.09 -4.69
N LYS A 101 -14.78 0.84 -5.63
CA LYS A 101 -15.16 0.86 -7.06
C LYS A 101 -14.76 -0.44 -7.77
N ASP A 102 -13.73 -1.14 -7.28
CA ASP A 102 -13.36 -2.48 -7.75
C ASP A 102 -14.34 -3.52 -7.18
N ARG A 103 -15.00 -4.28 -8.06
CA ARG A 103 -15.97 -5.32 -7.69
C ARG A 103 -15.37 -6.37 -6.76
N ASN A 104 -14.09 -6.69 -6.92
CA ASN A 104 -13.40 -7.67 -6.10
C ASN A 104 -13.08 -7.16 -4.69
N GLN A 105 -12.97 -5.83 -4.52
CA GLN A 105 -12.69 -5.21 -3.23
C GLN A 105 -13.95 -4.65 -2.55
N ALA A 106 -15.05 -4.46 -3.27
CA ALA A 106 -16.25 -3.76 -2.80
C ALA A 106 -16.79 -4.24 -1.44
N ARG A 107 -16.80 -5.56 -1.20
CA ARG A 107 -17.26 -6.12 0.09
C ARG A 107 -16.31 -5.74 1.23
N THR A 108 -15.02 -6.00 1.06
CA THR A 108 -13.99 -5.70 2.05
C THR A 108 -13.89 -4.21 2.32
N ALA A 109 -13.95 -3.40 1.27
CA ALA A 109 -13.93 -1.94 1.33
C ALA A 109 -15.12 -1.37 2.12
N ARG A 110 -16.33 -1.93 1.99
CA ARG A 110 -17.49 -1.52 2.81
C ARG A 110 -17.28 -1.80 4.31
N SER A 111 -16.70 -2.95 4.65
CA SER A 111 -16.37 -3.27 6.04
C SER A 111 -15.35 -2.29 6.61
N TRP A 112 -14.30 -1.99 5.84
CA TRP A 112 -13.28 -1.01 6.23
C TRP A 112 -13.83 0.41 6.32
N GLU A 113 -14.69 0.83 5.38
CA GLU A 113 -15.36 2.13 5.43
C GLU A 113 -16.11 2.32 6.75
N ASN A 114 -16.94 1.35 7.14
CA ASN A 114 -17.67 1.40 8.40
C ASN A 114 -16.73 1.45 9.61
N TYR A 115 -15.64 0.67 9.56
CA TYR A 115 -14.66 0.63 10.63
C TYR A 115 -13.89 1.96 10.78
N ILE A 116 -13.45 2.55 9.68
CA ILE A 116 -12.78 3.86 9.64
C ILE A 116 -13.72 4.93 10.21
N ARG A 117 -14.98 4.98 9.75
CA ARG A 117 -15.97 5.96 10.24
C ARG A 117 -16.22 5.83 11.74
N SER A 118 -16.40 4.61 12.24
CA SER A 118 -16.58 4.36 13.67
C SER A 118 -15.36 4.79 14.48
N LYS A 119 -14.14 4.46 14.02
CA LYS A 119 -12.91 4.84 14.72
C LYS A 119 -12.66 6.34 14.71
N ALA A 120 -12.92 7.03 13.60
CA ALA A 120 -12.81 8.48 13.51
C ALA A 120 -13.78 9.18 14.48
N SER A 121 -15.06 8.77 14.46
CA SER A 121 -16.09 9.29 15.37
C SER A 121 -15.71 9.08 16.85
N ASN A 122 -15.24 7.88 17.22
CA ASN A 122 -14.75 7.58 18.58
C ASN A 122 -13.53 8.43 19.00
N LYS A 123 -12.77 8.94 18.03
CA LYS A 123 -11.61 9.82 18.25
C LYS A 123 -11.95 11.31 18.11
N GLY A 124 -13.22 11.66 17.84
CA GLY A 124 -13.67 13.03 17.63
C GLY A 124 -13.16 13.66 16.34
N VAL A 125 -12.83 12.85 15.33
CA VAL A 125 -12.37 13.31 14.01
C VAL A 125 -13.56 13.38 13.05
N ASP A 126 -13.75 14.54 12.43
CA ASP A 126 -14.75 14.78 11.38
C ASP A 126 -14.24 14.27 10.02
N LEU A 127 -15.15 13.70 9.21
CA LEU A 127 -14.82 12.95 7.98
C LEU A 127 -15.49 13.48 6.72
#